data_AF-B9M464-F1
#
_entry.id   AF-B9M464-F1
#
_cell.length_a   1.000
_cell.length_b   1.000
_cell.length_c   1.000
_cell.angle_alpha   90.00
_cell.angle_beta   90.00
_cell.angle_gamma   90.00
#
_symmetry.space_group_name_H-M   'P 1'
#
loop_
_entity.id
_entity.type
_entity.pdbx_description
1 polymer ?
#
loop_
_entity_poly.entity_id
_entity_poly.type
_entity_poly.pdbx_seq_one_letter_code
_entity_poly.pdbx_strand_id
1 'polypeptide(L)'
;MHHLLMRLILIGTAAATMMLSGCGGSNQSSAPPTVSGIAATGLPIVGQVYLKDSAATPRELSAPTGKDGSYVINVSGLTAPFIVKAQWNGSQSLVSFASAPGTANINPLSHLIVASAAGVTDPETLYNSSQESKIRISSGLQSSISQVISQLKPLMDAYGVTVDPISGPFVANHTGLDAMLDGVKMEASGGTVTVSNRATGGTIFTAPIGGMMSGTFTAANLPAVSPGQAQPSIDGASLYAANCASCHGALTSSSKPGASVARIQSAINAQVGGMGSLSTLTPEQVQAIAMALATAPSSPPSGTPNPTPAPNPAPGTAPPATVDGPALYAGNCAGCHGALATSTKKGMTLTRLDSSINSGIGGMGSLSSLTVTEKQAIVDALATAASTPTPAPAPTTPEPTPVPTPATPIDGAALYAGNCAGCHGVLASSGKKGTTLTRLQSAISNNIAGMGTLSPLSTAQLQAIVDVLAAVAPTPTPTPTPAPGPTPAPAPAPAPVDGATLYAGNCAACHGALASSGKAGATAVRIQAGINNNAGGMGTLSSLSSSQVQGIADALATITPAPTPAPAPVCGSCHALPPANGKHSKHRSRSCSTCHGTGYSATTVNSAIHSNGVKNVVSTIGWNPSARTCANSCHGRESW
;
A
#
# COMPACT_ATOMS: atom_id res chain seq x y z
N MET A 1 -14.03 -37.73 -66.62
CA MET A 1 -14.81 -36.57 -66.11
C MET A 1 -13.91 -35.78 -65.16
N HIS A 2 -12.72 -35.31 -65.57
CA HIS A 2 -12.34 -34.11 -66.32
C HIS A 2 -12.89 -32.75 -65.81
N HIS A 3 -11.94 -31.96 -65.26
CA HIS A 3 -11.78 -30.49 -65.35
C HIS A 3 -12.73 -29.59 -64.53
N LEU A 4 -12.38 -28.37 -64.11
CA LEU A 4 -11.18 -27.53 -63.98
C LEU A 4 -11.70 -26.16 -63.45
N LEU A 5 -10.82 -25.35 -62.88
CA LEU A 5 -10.92 -23.91 -62.57
C LEU A 5 -11.82 -23.06 -63.52
N MET A 6 -12.32 -21.90 -63.03
CA MET A 6 -11.77 -20.54 -63.37
C MET A 6 -12.81 -19.37 -63.39
N ARG A 7 -12.47 -18.28 -62.65
CA ARG A 7 -12.71 -16.81 -62.85
C ARG A 7 -14.16 -16.24 -62.91
N LEU A 8 -14.56 -15.25 -62.08
CA LEU A 8 -14.25 -13.79 -62.02
C LEU A 8 -15.17 -12.92 -62.93
N ILE A 9 -15.51 -11.70 -62.46
CA ILE A 9 -16.29 -10.56 -63.05
C ILE A 9 -17.68 -10.40 -62.40
N LEU A 10 -18.06 -9.44 -61.55
CA LEU A 10 -17.86 -7.98 -61.33
C LEU A 10 -19.04 -7.11 -61.85
N ILE A 11 -19.55 -6.24 -60.96
CA ILE A 11 -20.37 -5.00 -61.13
C ILE A 11 -21.90 -5.12 -61.26
N GLY A 12 -22.65 -4.39 -60.41
CA GLY A 12 -24.00 -3.91 -60.74
C GLY A 12 -24.94 -3.56 -59.57
N THR A 13 -24.82 -2.35 -59.04
CA THR A 13 -25.65 -1.61 -58.07
C THR A 13 -27.19 -1.76 -58.15
N ALA A 14 -27.90 -1.80 -57.00
CA ALA A 14 -28.91 -0.78 -56.58
C ALA A 14 -29.76 -1.19 -55.35
N ALA A 15 -29.63 -0.37 -54.29
CA ALA A 15 -30.61 0.11 -53.31
C ALA A 15 -31.88 -0.71 -52.94
N ALA A 16 -31.99 -1.03 -51.63
CA ALA A 16 -33.23 -0.83 -50.87
C ALA A 16 -32.91 -0.64 -49.38
N THR A 17 -33.05 0.61 -48.97
CA THR A 17 -32.94 1.17 -47.62
C THR A 17 -34.01 0.60 -46.69
N MET A 18 -33.63 0.14 -45.50
CA MET A 18 -34.55 0.11 -44.35
C MET A 18 -33.82 0.67 -43.14
N MET A 19 -34.31 1.82 -42.68
CA MET A 19 -33.76 2.60 -41.59
C MET A 19 -34.13 1.98 -40.24
N LEU A 20 -33.13 1.69 -39.41
CA LEU A 20 -33.25 1.74 -37.96
C LEU A 20 -32.27 2.79 -37.43
N SER A 21 -32.83 3.89 -36.96
CA SER A 21 -32.11 4.98 -36.30
C SER A 21 -31.69 4.55 -34.89
N GLY A 22 -30.43 4.81 -34.56
CA GLY A 22 -30.09 5.45 -33.29
C GLY A 22 -29.69 4.58 -32.10
N CYS A 23 -28.41 4.21 -32.04
CA CYS A 23 -27.62 4.44 -30.83
C CYS A 23 -26.20 4.84 -31.27
N GLY A 24 -25.93 6.15 -31.28
CA GLY A 24 -24.63 6.71 -31.67
C GLY A 24 -23.55 6.38 -30.64
N GLY A 25 -22.82 5.29 -30.86
CA GLY A 25 -21.56 5.03 -30.18
C GLY A 25 -20.45 5.81 -30.87
N SER A 26 -19.96 6.86 -30.23
CA SER A 26 -18.73 7.53 -30.65
C SER A 26 -17.56 6.56 -30.50
N ASN A 27 -17.09 6.04 -31.64
CA ASN A 27 -15.79 5.35 -31.73
C ASN A 27 -14.69 6.36 -31.38
N GLN A 28 -14.39 6.51 -30.10
CA GLN A 28 -13.16 7.15 -29.66
C GLN A 28 -12.01 6.20 -30.01
N SER A 29 -11.39 6.42 -31.17
CA SER A 29 -10.07 5.87 -31.47
C SER A 29 -9.14 6.28 -30.34
N SER A 30 -8.82 5.33 -29.46
CA SER A 30 -7.87 5.55 -28.38
C SER A 30 -6.52 5.89 -29.02
N ALA A 31 -5.93 7.03 -28.64
CA ALA A 31 -4.60 7.40 -29.12
C ALA A 31 -3.63 6.24 -28.87
N PRO A 32 -2.73 5.92 -29.81
CA PRO A 32 -1.79 4.82 -29.64
C PRO A 32 -0.92 5.06 -28.40
N PRO A 33 -0.59 4.02 -27.61
CA PRO A 33 0.27 4.15 -26.44
C PRO A 33 1.67 4.63 -26.86
N THR A 34 2.22 5.60 -26.15
CA THR A 34 3.54 6.18 -26.43
C THR A 34 4.44 6.18 -25.20
N VAL A 35 5.74 6.15 -25.44
CA VAL A 35 6.76 6.62 -24.49
C VAL A 35 7.33 7.93 -25.04
N SER A 36 7.38 8.96 -24.22
CA SER A 36 7.83 10.30 -24.61
C SER A 36 8.59 11.00 -23.49
N GLY A 37 9.36 12.03 -23.81
CA GLY A 37 10.04 12.83 -22.79
C GLY A 37 10.97 13.87 -23.41
N ILE A 38 11.77 14.52 -22.55
CA ILE A 38 12.86 15.41 -22.96
C ILE A 38 14.20 14.72 -22.68
N ALA A 39 15.08 14.72 -23.68
CA ALA A 39 16.48 14.32 -23.54
C ALA A 39 17.35 15.57 -23.38
N ALA A 40 18.03 15.74 -22.25
CA ALA A 40 18.91 16.89 -22.01
C ALA A 40 19.99 16.63 -20.95
N THR A 41 21.13 17.31 -21.07
CA THR A 41 22.23 17.33 -20.08
C THR A 41 22.40 18.68 -19.37
N GLY A 42 21.34 19.49 -19.31
CA GLY A 42 21.40 20.95 -19.10
C GLY A 42 21.23 21.74 -20.42
N LEU A 43 21.56 21.08 -21.54
CA LEU A 43 21.18 21.52 -22.89
C LEU A 43 20.35 20.42 -23.55
N PRO A 44 19.39 20.78 -24.43
CA PRO A 44 18.70 19.82 -25.27
C PRO A 44 19.68 18.88 -26.00
N ILE A 45 19.47 17.57 -25.86
CA ILE A 45 20.19 16.59 -26.66
C ILE A 45 19.52 16.57 -28.04
N VAL A 46 20.27 16.94 -29.08
CA VAL A 46 19.87 16.79 -30.48
C VAL A 46 20.59 15.58 -31.07
N GLY A 47 19.85 14.48 -31.24
CA GLY A 47 20.34 13.20 -31.71
C GLY A 47 19.21 12.19 -31.95
N GLN A 48 19.45 10.94 -31.57
CA GLN A 48 18.50 9.83 -31.75
C GLN A 48 18.16 9.20 -30.39
N VAL A 49 16.88 8.94 -30.15
CA VAL A 49 16.42 8.11 -29.04
C VAL A 49 16.09 6.72 -29.56
N TYR A 50 16.58 5.71 -28.86
CA TYR A 50 16.27 4.31 -29.09
C TYR A 50 15.50 3.75 -27.90
N LEU A 51 14.50 2.91 -28.15
CA LEU A 51 13.69 2.25 -27.14
C LEU A 51 13.72 0.75 -27.40
N LYS A 52 14.05 -0.04 -26.38
CA LYS A 52 14.02 -1.50 -26.43
C LYS A 52 13.08 -2.06 -25.39
N ASP A 53 12.21 -2.97 -25.81
CA ASP A 53 11.23 -3.60 -24.94
C ASP A 53 11.80 -4.79 -24.14
N SER A 54 10.95 -5.39 -23.33
CA SER A 54 11.30 -6.53 -22.46
C SER A 54 10.78 -7.86 -22.98
N ALA A 55 10.39 -7.96 -24.25
CA ALA A 55 10.00 -9.25 -24.83
C ALA A 55 11.18 -10.24 -24.82
N ALA A 56 10.90 -11.55 -24.83
CA ALA A 56 11.93 -12.59 -24.91
C ALA A 56 12.81 -12.43 -26.17
N THR A 57 12.23 -11.90 -27.25
CA THR A 57 12.93 -11.41 -28.44
C THR A 57 12.74 -9.89 -28.50
N PRO A 58 13.66 -9.09 -27.94
CA PRO A 58 13.43 -7.66 -27.77
C PRO A 58 13.25 -6.96 -29.11
N ARG A 59 12.23 -6.12 -29.19
CA ARG A 59 12.02 -5.20 -30.31
C ARG A 59 12.63 -3.86 -29.98
N GLU A 60 13.27 -3.25 -30.97
CA GLU A 60 13.88 -1.93 -30.87
C GLU A 60 13.18 -0.96 -31.84
N LEU A 61 12.86 0.22 -31.34
CA LEU A 61 12.35 1.35 -32.11
C LEU A 61 13.25 2.57 -31.90
N SER A 62 13.19 3.54 -32.81
CA SER A 62 13.91 4.79 -32.67
C SER A 62 13.09 5.99 -33.15
N ALA A 63 13.42 7.16 -32.61
CA ALA A 63 12.87 8.45 -33.02
C ALA A 63 13.94 9.55 -32.86
N PRO A 64 13.94 10.59 -33.71
CA PRO A 64 14.79 11.75 -33.51
C PRO A 64 14.32 12.57 -32.30
N THR A 65 15.25 13.30 -31.68
CA THR A 65 14.92 14.36 -30.73
C THR A 65 14.66 15.69 -31.45
N GLY A 66 13.71 16.48 -30.98
CA GLY A 66 13.52 17.87 -31.38
C GLY A 66 14.68 18.78 -30.96
N LYS A 67 14.67 20.04 -31.40
CA LYS A 67 15.66 21.06 -31.00
C LYS A 67 15.61 21.40 -29.51
N ASP A 68 14.47 21.13 -28.88
CA ASP A 68 14.17 21.23 -27.46
C ASP A 68 14.44 19.92 -26.70
N GLY A 69 14.96 18.89 -27.38
CA GLY A 69 15.25 17.58 -26.80
C GLY A 69 14.02 16.66 -26.71
N SER A 70 12.85 17.11 -27.18
CA SER A 70 11.62 16.32 -27.13
C SER A 70 11.67 15.08 -28.01
N TYR A 71 11.10 13.97 -27.54
CA TYR A 71 10.96 12.76 -28.34
C TYR A 71 9.66 12.02 -28.03
N VAL A 72 9.16 11.26 -29.00
CA VAL A 72 7.95 10.41 -28.86
C VAL A 72 8.15 9.12 -29.65
N ILE A 73 7.89 7.97 -29.03
CA ILE A 73 7.93 6.65 -29.65
C ILE A 73 6.59 5.96 -29.41
N ASN A 74 5.93 5.52 -30.48
CA ASN A 74 4.73 4.68 -30.40
C ASN A 74 5.11 3.26 -29.98
N VAL A 75 4.57 2.80 -28.85
CA VAL A 75 4.89 1.48 -28.26
C VAL A 75 3.78 0.44 -28.46
N SER A 76 2.93 0.64 -29.46
CA SER A 76 1.88 -0.32 -29.82
C SER A 76 2.48 -1.70 -30.15
N GLY A 77 2.04 -2.72 -29.40
CA GLY A 77 2.49 -4.10 -29.58
C GLY A 77 3.90 -4.39 -29.06
N LEU A 78 4.50 -3.52 -28.24
CA LEU A 78 5.72 -3.82 -27.49
C LEU A 78 5.41 -4.25 -26.05
N THR A 79 6.34 -4.98 -25.44
CA THR A 79 6.18 -5.52 -24.07
C THR A 79 6.91 -4.66 -23.04
N ALA A 80 6.16 -3.94 -22.20
CA ALA A 80 6.72 -3.20 -21.07
C ALA A 80 7.34 -4.14 -20.02
N PRO A 81 8.40 -3.73 -19.29
CA PRO A 81 8.99 -2.39 -19.27
C PRO A 81 9.92 -2.09 -20.47
N PHE A 82 10.27 -0.81 -20.63
CA PHE A 82 11.10 -0.30 -21.70
C PHE A 82 12.38 0.35 -21.15
N ILE A 83 13.51 0.09 -21.80
CA ILE A 83 14.72 0.89 -21.61
C ILE A 83 14.84 1.86 -22.79
N VAL A 84 15.12 3.12 -22.49
CA VAL A 84 15.30 4.17 -23.50
C VAL A 84 16.73 4.70 -23.45
N LYS A 85 17.30 5.02 -24.59
CA LYS A 85 18.66 5.54 -24.73
C LYS A 85 18.69 6.71 -25.69
N ALA A 86 19.14 7.87 -25.24
CA ALA A 86 19.50 8.97 -26.13
C ALA A 86 20.97 8.83 -26.55
N GLN A 87 21.25 9.02 -27.83
CA GLN A 87 22.60 9.02 -28.39
C GLN A 87 22.82 10.30 -29.21
N TRP A 88 23.94 10.98 -28.97
CA TRP A 88 24.32 12.20 -29.69
C TRP A 88 25.85 12.29 -29.85
N ASN A 89 26.30 13.20 -30.71
CA ASN A 89 27.74 13.42 -30.98
C ASN A 89 28.53 12.13 -31.32
N GLY A 90 27.88 11.15 -31.94
CA GLY A 90 28.49 9.89 -32.42
C GLY A 90 28.65 8.80 -31.36
N SER A 91 29.06 9.12 -30.14
CA SER A 91 29.34 8.12 -29.09
C SER A 91 28.72 8.41 -27.73
N GLN A 92 28.25 9.63 -27.45
CA GLN A 92 27.72 9.98 -26.13
C GLN A 92 26.33 9.39 -25.98
N SER A 93 26.06 8.79 -24.81
CA SER A 93 24.75 8.23 -24.52
C SER A 93 24.30 8.43 -23.09
N LEU A 94 22.98 8.47 -22.91
CA LEU A 94 22.31 8.39 -21.62
C LEU A 94 21.19 7.37 -21.73
N VAL A 95 20.92 6.68 -20.64
CA VAL A 95 19.83 5.71 -20.53
C VAL A 95 18.81 6.20 -19.51
N SER A 96 17.55 5.86 -19.73
CA SER A 96 16.45 6.04 -18.78
C SER A 96 15.51 4.83 -18.90
N PHE A 97 14.42 4.82 -18.14
CA PHE A 97 13.56 3.65 -18.02
C PHE A 97 12.08 4.04 -17.94
N ALA A 98 11.21 3.25 -18.57
CA ALA A 98 9.77 3.40 -18.50
C ALA A 98 9.14 2.06 -18.11
N SER A 99 8.44 2.01 -16.98
CA SER A 99 7.76 0.78 -16.52
C SER A 99 6.52 0.44 -17.35
N ALA A 100 5.94 1.44 -18.02
CA ALA A 100 4.75 1.36 -18.87
C ALA A 100 4.76 2.53 -19.88
N PRO A 101 3.83 2.58 -20.87
CA PRO A 101 3.64 3.78 -21.69
C PRO A 101 3.43 5.03 -20.82
N GLY A 102 4.11 6.13 -21.15
CA GLY A 102 4.14 7.33 -20.32
C GLY A 102 5.38 8.20 -20.55
N THR A 103 5.74 9.00 -19.54
CA THR A 103 6.90 9.89 -19.60
C THR A 103 8.18 9.18 -19.16
N ALA A 104 9.26 9.34 -19.93
CA ALA A 104 10.61 8.93 -19.56
C ALA A 104 11.63 9.98 -20.02
N ASN A 105 11.96 10.93 -19.17
CA ASN A 105 13.01 11.90 -19.45
C ASN A 105 14.38 11.22 -19.45
N ILE A 106 15.26 11.68 -20.34
CA ILE A 106 16.62 11.16 -20.49
C ILE A 106 17.59 12.27 -20.09
N ASN A 107 18.04 12.22 -18.85
CA ASN A 107 18.97 13.19 -18.25
C ASN A 107 20.00 12.49 -17.34
N PRO A 108 21.07 13.17 -16.92
CA PRO A 108 22.09 12.58 -16.07
C PRO A 108 21.56 11.93 -14.77
N LEU A 109 20.52 12.49 -14.14
CA LEU A 109 19.91 11.87 -12.97
C LEU A 109 19.17 10.57 -13.30
N SER A 110 18.36 10.55 -14.36
CA SER A 110 17.67 9.34 -14.81
C SER A 110 18.66 8.22 -15.11
N HIS A 111 19.81 8.56 -15.71
CA HIS A 111 20.88 7.63 -16.01
C HIS A 111 21.52 7.05 -14.75
N LEU A 112 21.82 7.88 -13.76
CA LEU A 112 22.32 7.41 -12.45
C LEU A 112 21.30 6.55 -11.71
N ILE A 113 20.02 6.92 -11.73
CA ILE A 113 18.94 6.17 -11.08
C ILE A 113 18.82 4.78 -11.68
N VAL A 114 18.82 4.69 -13.01
CA VAL A 114 18.73 3.41 -13.73
C VAL A 114 19.98 2.55 -13.52
N ALA A 115 21.16 3.16 -13.46
CA ALA A 115 22.40 2.47 -13.07
C ALA A 115 22.32 1.85 -11.67
N SER A 116 21.88 2.66 -10.70
CA SER A 116 21.73 2.24 -9.31
C SER A 116 20.67 1.15 -9.16
N ALA A 117 19.53 1.27 -9.85
CA ALA A 117 18.47 0.26 -9.86
C ALA A 117 18.92 -1.07 -10.46
N ALA A 118 19.80 -1.03 -11.46
CA ALA A 118 20.35 -2.23 -12.07
C ALA A 118 21.50 -2.85 -11.27
N GLY A 119 22.14 -2.09 -10.37
CA GLY A 119 23.33 -2.50 -9.65
C GLY A 119 24.55 -2.74 -10.56
N VAL A 120 24.61 -2.08 -11.73
CA VAL A 120 25.71 -2.25 -12.68
C VAL A 120 26.73 -1.11 -12.57
N THR A 121 27.96 -1.38 -12.96
CA THR A 121 29.05 -0.40 -12.92
C THR A 121 29.09 0.53 -14.13
N ASP A 122 28.50 0.12 -15.25
CA ASP A 122 28.42 0.89 -16.49
C ASP A 122 26.96 0.90 -17.00
N PRO A 123 26.28 2.05 -16.96
CA PRO A 123 24.88 2.11 -17.35
C PRO A 123 24.67 2.00 -18.87
N GLU A 124 25.71 2.18 -19.70
CA GLU A 124 25.60 1.98 -21.16
C GLU A 124 25.33 0.51 -21.51
N THR A 125 25.84 -0.42 -20.70
CA THR A 125 25.57 -1.85 -20.85
C THR A 125 24.10 -2.21 -20.67
N LEU A 126 23.33 -1.37 -19.95
CA LEU A 126 21.94 -1.64 -19.62
C LEU A 126 21.06 -1.71 -20.85
N TYR A 127 21.36 -0.92 -21.87
CA TYR A 127 20.56 -0.89 -23.10
C TYR A 127 20.52 -2.25 -23.81
N ASN A 128 21.59 -3.04 -23.70
CA ASN A 128 21.72 -4.37 -24.26
C ASN A 128 21.53 -5.48 -23.20
N SER A 129 21.05 -5.14 -22.00
CA SER A 129 20.84 -6.10 -20.93
C SER A 129 19.64 -7.03 -21.20
N SER A 130 19.65 -8.18 -20.54
CA SER A 130 18.61 -9.21 -20.67
C SER A 130 17.25 -8.74 -20.15
N GLN A 131 16.19 -9.45 -20.54
CA GLN A 131 14.83 -9.27 -20.02
C GLN A 131 14.83 -9.26 -18.48
N GLU A 132 15.51 -10.22 -17.86
CA GLU A 132 15.63 -10.34 -16.41
C GLU A 132 16.22 -9.08 -15.76
N SER A 133 17.22 -8.45 -16.39
CA SER A 133 17.80 -7.20 -15.90
C SER A 133 16.79 -6.05 -15.97
N LYS A 134 16.00 -5.94 -17.04
CA LYS A 134 14.96 -4.92 -17.16
C LYS A 134 13.84 -5.11 -16.13
N ILE A 135 13.45 -6.35 -15.85
CA ILE A 135 12.47 -6.67 -14.80
C ILE A 135 13.02 -6.27 -13.42
N ARG A 136 14.28 -6.59 -13.12
CA ARG A 136 14.93 -6.17 -11.87
C ARG A 136 14.96 -4.65 -11.73
N ILE A 137 15.38 -3.93 -12.79
CA ILE A 137 15.36 -2.46 -12.80
C ILE A 137 13.96 -1.94 -12.49
N SER A 138 12.93 -2.47 -13.17
CA SER A 138 11.54 -2.06 -12.93
C SER A 138 11.11 -2.25 -11.47
N SER A 139 11.52 -3.34 -10.83
CA SER A 139 11.19 -3.61 -9.42
C SER A 139 11.95 -2.72 -8.42
N GLY A 140 13.19 -2.35 -8.75
CA GLY A 140 14.05 -1.52 -7.91
C GLY A 140 13.92 -0.02 -8.16
N LEU A 141 13.32 0.39 -9.28
CA LEU A 141 13.36 1.76 -9.79
C LEU A 141 12.89 2.78 -8.76
N GLN A 142 11.74 2.56 -8.12
CA GLN A 142 11.20 3.52 -7.14
C GLN A 142 12.08 3.66 -5.89
N SER A 143 12.69 2.55 -5.45
CA SER A 143 13.66 2.57 -4.36
C SER A 143 14.90 3.37 -4.76
N SER A 144 15.42 3.15 -5.97
CA SER A 144 16.57 3.91 -6.48
C SER A 144 16.25 5.40 -6.66
N ILE A 145 15.08 5.75 -7.20
CA ILE A 145 14.61 7.15 -7.27
C ILE A 145 14.67 7.78 -5.88
N SER A 146 14.07 7.11 -4.88
CA SER A 146 13.99 7.64 -3.51
C SER A 146 15.36 7.78 -2.86
N GLN A 147 16.25 6.81 -3.06
CA GLN A 147 17.62 6.86 -2.53
C GLN A 147 18.45 7.98 -3.17
N VAL A 148 18.44 8.09 -4.50
CA VAL A 148 19.18 9.15 -5.20
C VAL A 148 18.66 10.54 -4.82
N ILE A 149 17.33 10.73 -4.79
CA ILE A 149 16.71 12.01 -4.38
C ILE A 149 17.07 12.32 -2.92
N SER A 150 17.02 11.35 -2.02
CA SER A 150 17.35 11.57 -0.60
C SER A 150 18.80 12.01 -0.41
N GLN A 151 19.74 11.44 -1.16
CA GLN A 151 21.17 11.74 -1.04
C GLN A 151 21.54 13.07 -1.70
N LEU A 152 20.86 13.42 -2.79
CA LEU A 152 21.07 14.67 -3.51
C LEU A 152 20.13 15.79 -3.05
N LYS A 153 19.31 15.57 -2.02
CA LYS A 153 18.33 16.54 -1.52
C LYS A 153 18.91 17.95 -1.30
N PRO A 154 20.08 18.14 -0.66
CA PRO A 154 20.62 19.49 -0.47
C PRO A 154 20.96 20.21 -1.78
N LEU A 155 21.39 19.46 -2.81
CA LEU A 155 21.60 19.99 -4.16
C LEU A 155 20.26 20.31 -4.83
N MET A 156 19.28 19.41 -4.75
CA MET A 156 17.95 19.62 -5.33
C MET A 156 17.22 20.81 -4.71
N ASP A 157 17.30 20.97 -3.39
CA ASP A 157 16.72 22.10 -2.64
C ASP A 157 17.32 23.43 -3.09
N ALA A 158 18.65 23.47 -3.34
CA ALA A 158 19.32 24.69 -3.80
C ALA A 158 18.76 25.21 -5.13
N TYR A 159 18.26 24.31 -5.99
CA TYR A 159 17.67 24.63 -7.29
C TYR A 159 16.12 24.60 -7.29
N GLY A 160 15.48 24.31 -6.15
CA GLY A 160 14.02 24.19 -6.05
C GLY A 160 13.44 22.99 -6.81
N VAL A 161 14.22 21.93 -7.00
CA VAL A 161 13.80 20.74 -7.76
C VAL A 161 12.92 19.84 -6.89
N THR A 162 11.67 19.64 -7.33
CA THR A 162 10.67 18.79 -6.64
C THR A 162 10.11 17.68 -7.52
N VAL A 163 10.53 17.64 -8.79
CA VAL A 163 10.00 16.74 -9.82
C VAL A 163 10.75 15.40 -9.85
N ASP A 164 10.07 14.32 -10.23
CA ASP A 164 10.70 13.04 -10.54
C ASP A 164 11.61 13.20 -11.78
N PRO A 165 12.92 12.91 -11.70
CA PRO A 165 13.84 13.08 -12.82
C PRO A 165 13.57 12.18 -14.03
N ILE A 166 12.80 11.11 -13.87
CA ILE A 166 12.42 10.17 -14.92
C ILE A 166 11.02 10.50 -15.44
N SER A 167 10.02 10.47 -14.57
CA SER A 167 8.61 10.53 -14.97
C SER A 167 7.96 11.91 -14.84
N GLY A 168 8.61 12.81 -14.12
CA GLY A 168 8.12 14.16 -13.84
C GLY A 168 8.22 15.10 -15.04
N PRO A 169 7.66 16.30 -14.94
CA PRO A 169 7.84 17.33 -15.97
C PRO A 169 9.31 17.76 -16.04
N PHE A 170 9.81 17.91 -17.26
CA PHE A 170 11.16 18.37 -17.51
C PHE A 170 11.20 19.18 -18.80
N VAL A 171 11.88 20.32 -18.77
CA VAL A 171 12.09 21.21 -19.91
C VAL A 171 13.53 21.71 -19.81
N ALA A 172 14.23 21.74 -20.93
CA ALA A 172 15.61 22.23 -21.01
C ALA A 172 15.63 23.77 -21.18
N ASN A 173 15.30 24.50 -20.12
CA ASN A 173 15.12 25.96 -20.11
C ASN A 173 16.01 26.72 -19.12
N HIS A 174 17.04 26.08 -18.57
CA HIS A 174 17.97 26.61 -17.57
C HIS A 174 17.31 27.01 -16.24
N THR A 175 16.19 26.38 -15.87
CA THR A 175 15.53 26.56 -14.56
C THR A 175 15.28 25.22 -13.86
N GLY A 176 15.13 25.22 -12.54
CA GLY A 176 14.75 24.03 -11.77
C GLY A 176 15.71 22.86 -11.99
N LEU A 177 15.18 21.71 -12.44
CA LEU A 177 15.98 20.52 -12.71
C LEU A 177 17.05 20.79 -13.78
N ASP A 178 16.73 21.57 -14.81
CA ASP A 178 17.68 21.84 -15.89
C ASP A 178 18.83 22.74 -15.43
N ALA A 179 18.51 23.79 -14.66
CA ALA A 179 19.53 24.63 -14.01
C ALA A 179 20.47 23.82 -13.11
N MET A 180 19.92 22.83 -12.39
CA MET A 180 20.73 21.95 -11.57
C MET A 180 21.67 21.11 -12.44
N LEU A 181 21.19 20.56 -13.55
CA LEU A 181 21.99 19.79 -14.51
C LEU A 181 23.06 20.63 -15.22
N ASP A 182 22.82 21.93 -15.42
CA ASP A 182 23.83 22.88 -15.88
C ASP A 182 24.95 23.09 -14.85
N GLY A 183 24.57 23.21 -13.58
CA GLY A 183 25.49 23.51 -12.49
C GLY A 183 26.40 22.36 -12.06
N VAL A 184 26.05 21.13 -12.42
CA VAL A 184 26.79 19.94 -11.98
C VAL A 184 27.20 19.02 -13.13
N LYS A 185 28.20 18.18 -12.85
CA LYS A 185 28.61 17.06 -13.67
C LYS A 185 28.32 15.78 -12.89
N MET A 186 27.70 14.80 -13.53
CA MET A 186 27.37 13.51 -12.94
C MET A 186 28.03 12.41 -13.75
N GLU A 187 28.81 11.56 -13.08
CA GLU A 187 29.52 10.46 -13.72
C GLU A 187 29.34 9.18 -12.90
N ALA A 188 29.08 8.07 -13.60
CA ALA A 188 29.14 6.73 -13.05
C ALA A 188 30.30 6.00 -13.72
N SER A 189 31.41 5.82 -13.00
CA SER A 189 32.60 5.16 -13.54
C SER A 189 33.31 4.36 -12.46
N GLY A 190 33.86 3.20 -12.82
CA GLY A 190 34.59 2.34 -11.89
C GLY A 190 33.76 1.84 -10.71
N GLY A 191 32.44 1.75 -10.85
CA GLY A 191 31.53 1.35 -9.77
C GLY A 191 31.13 2.47 -8.81
N THR A 192 31.59 3.70 -9.05
CA THR A 192 31.36 4.87 -8.19
C THR A 192 30.59 5.94 -8.96
N VAL A 193 29.55 6.48 -8.33
CA VAL A 193 28.88 7.72 -8.73
C VAL A 193 29.66 8.89 -8.16
N THR A 194 29.97 9.87 -9.00
CA THR A 194 30.52 11.16 -8.59
C THR A 194 29.67 12.27 -9.17
N VAL A 195 29.22 13.17 -8.29
CA VAL A 195 28.61 14.45 -8.66
C VAL A 195 29.58 15.54 -8.29
N SER A 196 29.98 16.36 -9.25
CA SER A 196 30.90 17.48 -9.05
C SER A 196 30.32 18.79 -9.54
N ASN A 197 30.78 19.87 -8.93
CA ASN A 197 30.44 21.23 -9.34
C ASN A 197 31.09 21.50 -10.70
N ARG A 198 30.30 21.90 -11.70
CA ARG A 198 30.82 22.11 -13.06
C ARG A 198 31.75 23.32 -13.13
N ALA A 199 31.54 24.34 -12.29
CA ALA A 199 32.35 25.55 -12.29
C ALA A 199 33.69 25.37 -11.55
N THR A 200 33.70 24.65 -10.43
CA THR A 200 34.91 24.52 -9.58
C THR A 200 35.61 23.17 -9.71
N GLY A 201 34.94 22.15 -10.23
CA GLY A 201 35.41 20.77 -10.24
C GLY A 201 35.33 20.06 -8.88
N GLY A 202 34.90 20.74 -7.82
CA GLY A 202 34.81 20.17 -6.47
C GLY A 202 33.75 19.06 -6.38
N THR A 203 34.09 17.94 -5.74
CA THR A 203 33.15 16.83 -5.52
C THR A 203 32.03 17.23 -4.56
N ILE A 204 30.79 17.23 -5.04
CA ILE A 204 29.58 17.50 -4.25
C ILE A 204 29.11 16.21 -3.57
N PHE A 205 29.11 15.10 -4.30
CA PHE A 205 28.65 13.81 -3.79
C PHE A 205 29.46 12.67 -4.40
N THR A 206 29.76 11.65 -3.62
CA THR A 206 30.36 10.42 -4.12
C THR A 206 29.82 9.19 -3.39
N ALA A 207 29.50 8.12 -4.11
CA ALA A 207 28.98 6.87 -3.53
C ALA A 207 29.22 5.67 -4.46
N PRO A 208 29.27 4.43 -3.94
CA PRO A 208 29.16 3.24 -4.77
C PRO A 208 27.79 3.17 -5.48
N ILE A 209 27.75 2.76 -6.75
CA ILE A 209 26.49 2.72 -7.55
C ILE A 209 25.41 1.84 -6.90
N GLY A 210 25.79 0.71 -6.33
CA GLY A 210 24.90 -0.19 -5.57
C GLY A 210 24.70 0.20 -4.10
N GLY A 211 25.29 1.31 -3.65
CA GLY A 211 25.36 1.73 -2.25
C GLY A 211 25.18 3.24 -2.09
N MET A 212 24.20 3.84 -2.79
CA MET A 212 24.00 5.30 -2.78
C MET A 212 23.84 5.86 -1.36
N MET A 213 23.28 5.09 -0.42
CA MET A 213 23.10 5.50 0.97
C MET A 213 24.40 5.60 1.78
N SER A 214 25.50 4.99 1.33
CA SER A 214 26.82 5.14 1.97
C SER A 214 27.62 6.30 1.37
N GLY A 215 26.97 7.17 0.60
CA GLY A 215 27.62 8.29 -0.06
C GLY A 215 28.05 9.40 0.89
N THR A 216 29.06 10.14 0.48
CA THR A 216 29.55 11.33 1.19
C THR A 216 29.12 12.59 0.44
N PHE A 217 28.38 13.46 1.13
CA PHE A 217 27.96 14.76 0.59
C PHE A 217 28.86 15.89 1.13
N THR A 218 29.40 16.72 0.26
CA THR A 218 30.27 17.84 0.59
C THR A 218 29.59 19.16 0.24
N ALA A 219 28.82 19.71 1.19
CA ALA A 219 28.03 20.92 0.98
C ALA A 219 28.86 22.15 0.57
N ALA A 220 30.12 22.23 0.99
CA ALA A 220 31.03 23.31 0.62
C ALA A 220 31.30 23.41 -0.89
N ASN A 221 31.08 22.33 -1.64
CA ASN A 221 31.27 22.29 -3.09
C ASN A 221 29.97 22.56 -3.88
N LEU A 222 28.84 22.85 -3.21
CA LEU A 222 27.60 23.17 -3.92
C LEU A 222 27.77 24.35 -4.89
N PRO A 223 27.18 24.31 -6.10
CA PRO A 223 27.20 25.46 -6.99
C PRO A 223 26.45 26.65 -6.38
N ALA A 224 26.96 27.85 -6.63
CA ALA A 224 26.22 29.07 -6.33
C ALA A 224 25.02 29.19 -7.28
N VAL A 225 23.81 29.30 -6.72
CA VAL A 225 22.58 29.39 -7.51
C VAL A 225 22.21 30.86 -7.68
N SER A 226 22.08 31.31 -8.94
CA SER A 226 21.75 32.70 -9.22
C SER A 226 20.23 32.96 -9.05
N PRO A 227 19.80 34.13 -8.52
CA PRO A 227 18.38 34.48 -8.45
C PRO A 227 17.78 34.53 -9.86
N GLY A 228 17.02 33.49 -10.23
CA GLY A 228 16.48 33.29 -11.59
C GLY A 228 16.67 31.86 -12.13
N GLN A 229 17.58 31.09 -11.55
CA GLN A 229 17.77 29.66 -11.87
C GLN A 229 16.88 28.74 -11.03
N ALA A 230 16.41 29.22 -9.88
CA ALA A 230 15.35 28.58 -9.11
C ALA A 230 14.03 28.67 -9.87
N GLN A 231 13.32 27.54 -10.02
CA GLN A 231 12.07 27.48 -10.79
C GLN A 231 11.04 28.50 -10.23
N PRO A 232 10.50 29.42 -11.06
CA PRO A 232 9.41 30.29 -10.62
C PRO A 232 8.20 29.43 -10.21
N SER A 233 7.58 29.72 -9.06
CA SER A 233 6.35 29.02 -8.68
C SER A 233 5.21 29.47 -9.62
N ILE A 234 4.78 28.59 -10.52
CA ILE A 234 3.63 28.83 -11.39
C ILE A 234 2.37 28.43 -10.64
N ASP A 235 1.46 29.38 -10.40
CA ASP A 235 0.19 29.12 -9.70
C ASP A 235 -0.82 28.43 -10.64
N GLY A 236 -0.86 27.10 -10.53
CA GLY A 236 -1.77 26.25 -11.28
C GLY A 236 -3.25 26.47 -10.99
N ALA A 237 -3.60 26.89 -9.78
CA ALA A 237 -4.98 27.16 -9.41
C ALA A 237 -5.50 28.43 -10.11
N SER A 238 -4.66 29.47 -10.13
CA SER A 238 -4.95 30.70 -10.89
C SER A 238 -5.03 30.46 -12.39
N LEU A 239 -4.13 29.64 -12.94
CA LEU A 239 -4.19 29.26 -14.35
C LEU A 239 -5.45 28.45 -14.71
N TYR A 240 -5.86 27.51 -13.86
CA TYR A 240 -7.09 26.76 -14.06
C TYR A 240 -8.31 27.68 -14.00
N ALA A 241 -8.35 28.59 -13.02
CA ALA A 241 -9.45 29.56 -12.88
C ALA A 241 -9.60 30.45 -14.13
N ALA A 242 -8.49 30.92 -14.70
CA ALA A 242 -8.49 31.78 -15.87
C ALA A 242 -8.84 31.04 -17.18
N ASN A 243 -8.39 29.79 -17.34
CA ASN A 243 -8.41 29.12 -18.64
C ASN A 243 -9.37 27.93 -18.74
N CYS A 244 -9.79 27.35 -17.62
CA CYS A 244 -10.52 26.08 -17.61
C CYS A 244 -11.87 26.17 -16.87
N ALA A 245 -11.97 27.02 -15.84
CA ALA A 245 -13.10 27.00 -14.92
C ALA A 245 -14.44 27.42 -15.57
N SER A 246 -14.41 28.24 -16.62
CA SER A 246 -15.61 28.67 -17.35
C SER A 246 -16.36 27.50 -18.01
N CYS A 247 -15.64 26.45 -18.43
CA CYS A 247 -16.23 25.27 -19.07
C CYS A 247 -16.28 24.05 -18.14
N HIS A 248 -15.34 23.93 -17.20
CA HIS A 248 -15.21 22.74 -16.36
C HIS A 248 -15.71 22.92 -14.93
N GLY A 249 -16.17 24.11 -14.55
CA GLY A 249 -16.56 24.46 -13.18
C GLY A 249 -15.38 24.99 -12.38
N ALA A 250 -15.66 25.58 -11.20
CA ALA A 250 -14.59 26.03 -10.29
C ALA A 250 -13.68 24.86 -9.91
N LEU A 251 -12.40 25.13 -9.60
CA LEU A 251 -11.40 24.08 -9.35
C LEU A 251 -11.87 23.07 -8.29
N THR A 252 -12.48 23.55 -7.21
CA THR A 252 -13.05 22.76 -6.12
C THR A 252 -14.24 21.87 -6.51
N SER A 253 -14.85 22.12 -7.67
CA SER A 253 -16.02 21.42 -8.21
C SER A 253 -15.79 20.93 -9.65
N SER A 254 -14.52 20.88 -10.08
CA SER A 254 -14.16 20.62 -11.46
C SER A 254 -14.81 19.33 -11.94
N SER A 255 -15.38 19.36 -13.15
CA SER A 255 -15.85 18.16 -13.86
C SER A 255 -14.70 17.28 -14.39
N LYS A 256 -13.45 17.71 -14.19
CA LYS A 256 -12.22 17.04 -14.63
C LYS A 256 -11.18 16.91 -13.48
N PRO A 257 -11.56 16.43 -12.29
CA PRO A 257 -10.60 16.23 -11.22
C PRO A 257 -9.57 15.16 -11.64
N GLY A 258 -8.31 15.34 -11.26
CA GLY A 258 -7.23 14.42 -11.58
C GLY A 258 -6.85 14.30 -13.06
N ALA A 259 -7.22 15.27 -13.91
CA ALA A 259 -6.79 15.24 -15.30
C ALA A 259 -5.26 15.41 -15.41
N SER A 260 -4.59 14.43 -16.02
CA SER A 260 -3.14 14.46 -16.22
C SER A 260 -2.72 15.42 -17.32
N VAL A 261 -1.45 15.82 -17.30
CA VAL A 261 -0.79 16.68 -18.30
C VAL A 261 -1.02 16.14 -19.71
N ALA A 262 -0.74 14.84 -19.92
CA ALA A 262 -0.92 14.18 -21.20
C ALA A 262 -2.39 14.23 -21.67
N ARG A 263 -3.34 14.11 -20.74
CA ARG A 263 -4.77 14.17 -21.04
C ARG A 263 -5.21 15.59 -21.42
N ILE A 264 -4.74 16.61 -20.69
CA ILE A 264 -5.04 18.02 -21.00
C ILE A 264 -4.40 18.39 -22.34
N GLN A 265 -3.14 18.05 -22.57
CA GLN A 265 -2.42 18.34 -23.81
C GLN A 265 -3.06 17.63 -25.01
N SER A 266 -3.44 16.36 -24.87
CA SER A 266 -4.13 15.62 -25.93
C SER A 266 -5.48 16.27 -26.26
N ALA A 267 -6.20 16.78 -25.26
CA ALA A 267 -7.47 17.46 -25.47
C ALA A 267 -7.31 18.82 -26.17
N ILE A 268 -6.27 19.59 -25.84
CA ILE A 268 -5.91 20.84 -26.52
C ILE A 268 -5.55 20.54 -28.00
N ASN A 269 -4.67 19.57 -28.23
CA ASN A 269 -4.20 19.20 -29.58
C ASN A 269 -5.34 18.67 -30.46
N ALA A 270 -6.23 17.85 -29.88
CA ALA A 270 -7.40 17.31 -30.56
C ALA A 270 -8.61 18.27 -30.56
N GLN A 271 -8.44 19.50 -30.06
CA GLN A 271 -9.48 20.54 -29.97
C GLN A 271 -10.78 20.06 -29.30
N VAL A 272 -10.68 19.14 -28.35
CA VAL A 272 -11.83 18.51 -27.70
C VAL A 272 -12.65 19.58 -26.98
N GLY A 273 -13.93 19.71 -27.34
CA GLY A 273 -14.83 20.69 -26.71
C GLY A 273 -14.38 22.15 -26.88
N GLY A 274 -13.59 22.47 -27.91
CA GLY A 274 -13.09 23.82 -28.15
C GLY A 274 -11.79 24.17 -27.42
N MET A 275 -11.12 23.21 -26.77
CA MET A 275 -9.86 23.42 -26.04
C MET A 275 -8.67 23.87 -26.91
N GLY A 276 -8.81 23.89 -28.24
CA GLY A 276 -7.75 24.34 -29.16
C GLY A 276 -7.35 25.82 -28.98
N SER A 277 -8.22 26.66 -28.42
CA SER A 277 -7.91 28.05 -28.08
C SER A 277 -6.87 28.19 -26.94
N LEU A 278 -6.66 27.12 -26.17
CA LEU A 278 -5.67 27.05 -25.10
C LEU A 278 -4.29 26.57 -25.59
N SER A 279 -4.09 26.44 -26.90
CA SER A 279 -2.80 26.07 -27.52
C SER A 279 -1.68 27.07 -27.24
N THR A 280 -2.00 28.25 -26.67
CA THR A 280 -1.05 29.26 -26.21
C THR A 280 -0.52 28.99 -24.80
N LEU A 281 -1.12 28.07 -24.03
CA LEU A 281 -0.59 27.67 -22.73
C LEU A 281 0.74 26.94 -22.90
N THR A 282 1.74 27.34 -22.13
CA THR A 282 3.03 26.64 -22.15
C THR A 282 2.91 25.28 -21.46
N PRO A 283 3.81 24.31 -21.76
CA PRO A 283 3.84 23.03 -21.06
C PRO A 283 3.85 23.16 -19.53
N GLU A 284 4.55 24.17 -18.98
CA GLU A 284 4.62 24.44 -17.54
C GLU A 284 3.28 24.96 -16.98
N GLN A 285 2.53 25.75 -17.75
CA GLN A 285 1.20 26.20 -17.37
C GLN A 285 0.20 25.04 -17.39
N VAL A 286 0.24 24.19 -18.42
CA VAL A 286 -0.57 22.96 -18.51
C VAL A 286 -0.25 22.02 -17.35
N GLN A 287 1.03 21.90 -16.98
CA GLN A 287 1.50 21.15 -15.83
C GLN A 287 0.95 21.70 -14.51
N ALA A 288 1.05 23.01 -14.29
CA ALA A 288 0.52 23.66 -13.09
C ALA A 288 -0.99 23.44 -12.97
N ILE A 289 -1.73 23.54 -14.07
CA ILE A 289 -3.17 23.23 -14.12
C ILE A 289 -3.45 21.76 -13.78
N ALA A 290 -2.68 20.81 -14.31
CA ALA A 290 -2.84 19.39 -14.01
C ALA A 290 -2.60 19.09 -12.53
N MET A 291 -1.58 19.72 -11.92
CA MET A 291 -1.29 19.59 -10.49
C MET A 291 -2.43 20.16 -9.63
N ALA A 292 -2.98 21.32 -10.01
CA ALA A 292 -4.13 21.90 -9.33
C ALA A 292 -5.39 21.01 -9.44
N LEU A 293 -5.60 20.37 -10.60
CA LEU A 293 -6.69 19.42 -10.80
C LEU A 293 -6.52 18.13 -10.01
N ALA A 294 -5.29 17.69 -9.75
CA ALA A 294 -5.01 16.50 -8.95
C ALA A 294 -5.37 16.69 -7.46
N THR A 295 -5.34 17.93 -6.97
CA THR A 295 -5.72 18.29 -5.59
C THR A 295 -7.17 18.77 -5.45
N ALA A 296 -7.93 18.84 -6.55
CA ALA A 296 -9.34 19.19 -6.54
C ALA A 296 -10.20 18.10 -5.87
N PRO A 297 -11.02 18.43 -4.84
CA PRO A 297 -11.87 17.45 -4.17
C PRO A 297 -12.90 16.84 -5.14
N SER A 298 -13.08 15.51 -5.06
CA SER A 298 -14.08 14.80 -5.86
C SER A 298 -15.46 14.91 -5.19
N SER A 299 -16.45 15.46 -5.90
CA SER A 299 -17.83 15.57 -5.40
C SER A 299 -18.72 14.42 -5.91
N PRO A 300 -19.65 13.89 -5.09
CA PRO A 300 -20.71 12.97 -5.49
C PRO A 300 -21.87 13.71 -6.20
N PRO A 301 -22.81 13.02 -6.90
CA PRO A 301 -23.78 13.69 -7.77
C PRO A 301 -24.93 14.40 -7.03
N SER A 302 -25.03 15.70 -7.30
CA SER A 302 -26.17 16.65 -7.38
C SER A 302 -27.45 16.50 -6.52
N GLY A 303 -27.75 17.58 -5.77
CA GLY A 303 -29.07 18.02 -5.31
C GLY A 303 -29.10 19.56 -5.14
N THR A 304 -30.18 20.19 -5.61
CA THR A 304 -30.42 21.62 -5.98
C THR A 304 -30.52 22.69 -4.84
N PRO A 305 -30.60 24.01 -5.17
CA PRO A 305 -29.91 25.12 -4.47
C PRO A 305 -30.78 26.14 -3.71
N ASN A 306 -30.17 26.99 -2.84
CA ASN A 306 -30.52 28.42 -2.63
C ASN A 306 -29.43 29.21 -1.83
N PRO A 307 -29.44 30.56 -1.68
CA PRO A 307 -28.46 31.47 -2.28
C PRO A 307 -27.57 32.29 -1.29
N THR A 308 -26.53 32.93 -1.83
CA THR A 308 -25.53 33.87 -1.23
C THR A 308 -26.03 35.35 -1.23
N PRO A 309 -25.26 36.43 -0.87
CA PRO A 309 -24.02 36.67 -0.05
C PRO A 309 -24.14 37.88 0.94
N ALA A 310 -23.18 38.20 1.84
CA ALA A 310 -21.96 39.06 1.67
C ALA A 310 -21.54 39.64 3.08
N PRO A 311 -20.44 40.41 3.29
CA PRO A 311 -19.15 40.56 2.59
C PRO A 311 -17.90 40.36 3.52
N ASN A 312 -16.73 40.26 2.88
CA ASN A 312 -15.39 40.22 3.49
C ASN A 312 -14.81 41.63 3.73
N PRO A 313 -13.84 41.80 4.65
CA PRO A 313 -12.68 42.66 4.42
C PRO A 313 -11.34 41.91 4.52
N ALA A 314 -10.44 42.20 3.57
CA ALA A 314 -9.05 41.76 3.48
C ALA A 314 -8.07 42.78 4.13
N PRO A 315 -6.73 42.62 4.04
CA PRO A 315 -5.90 41.49 4.45
C PRO A 315 -4.75 41.93 5.38
N GLY A 316 -4.41 41.13 6.40
CA GLY A 316 -3.19 41.26 7.19
C GLY A 316 -2.14 40.24 6.74
N THR A 317 -0.90 40.70 6.56
CA THR A 317 0.28 39.91 6.14
C THR A 317 0.56 38.73 7.05
N ALA A 318 0.51 37.50 6.53
CA ALA A 318 0.78 36.26 7.26
C ALA A 318 2.15 35.64 6.85
N PRO A 319 2.96 35.14 7.81
CA PRO A 319 4.21 34.39 7.57
C PRO A 319 3.97 33.04 6.84
N PRO A 320 5.02 32.33 6.37
CA PRO A 320 4.88 31.19 5.45
C PRO A 320 3.97 30.12 6.05
N ALA A 321 2.99 29.67 5.26
CA ALA A 321 1.96 28.74 5.67
C ALA A 321 2.58 27.44 6.19
N THR A 322 2.47 27.23 7.50
CA THR A 322 2.79 25.96 8.14
C THR A 322 1.71 24.94 7.74
N VAL A 323 2.14 23.76 7.32
CA VAL A 323 1.23 22.66 6.95
C VAL A 323 0.54 22.14 8.22
N ASP A 324 -0.77 22.38 8.35
CA ASP A 324 -1.58 22.01 9.53
C ASP A 324 -2.01 20.53 9.47
N GLY A 325 -1.16 19.66 10.00
CA GLY A 325 -1.39 18.20 10.08
C GLY A 325 -2.72 17.79 10.73
N PRO A 326 -3.13 18.38 11.87
CA PRO A 326 -4.44 18.13 12.45
C PRO A 326 -5.62 18.47 11.53
N ALA A 327 -5.58 19.61 10.84
CA ALA A 327 -6.61 19.99 9.88
C ALA A 327 -6.65 19.02 8.68
N LEU A 328 -5.48 18.62 8.18
CA LEU A 328 -5.35 17.63 7.11
C LEU A 328 -5.90 16.26 7.50
N TYR A 329 -5.63 15.79 8.72
CA TYR A 329 -6.21 14.52 9.21
C TYR A 329 -7.74 14.62 9.36
N ALA A 330 -8.24 15.74 9.87
CA ALA A 330 -9.68 15.96 10.03
C ALA A 330 -10.41 15.95 8.66
N GLY A 331 -9.85 16.61 7.65
CA GLY A 331 -10.44 16.68 6.31
C GLY A 331 -10.34 15.39 5.49
N ASN A 332 -9.29 14.60 5.68
CA ASN A 332 -8.97 13.47 4.79
C ASN A 332 -9.09 12.08 5.44
N CYS A 333 -9.05 11.99 6.77
CA CYS A 333 -8.90 10.70 7.47
C CYS A 333 -9.98 10.46 8.52
N ALA A 334 -10.46 11.51 9.20
CA ALA A 334 -11.34 11.36 10.35
C ALA A 334 -12.72 10.74 10.02
N GLY A 335 -13.22 10.94 8.79
CA GLY A 335 -14.50 10.35 8.35
C GLY A 335 -14.52 8.81 8.37
N CYS A 336 -13.35 8.17 8.20
CA CYS A 336 -13.21 6.70 8.21
C CYS A 336 -12.43 6.16 9.42
N HIS A 337 -11.57 6.96 10.04
CA HIS A 337 -10.67 6.54 11.13
C HIS A 337 -10.99 7.17 12.49
N GLY A 338 -12.06 7.96 12.57
CA GLY A 338 -12.45 8.70 13.77
C GLY A 338 -11.58 9.94 14.02
N ALA A 339 -12.02 10.79 14.97
CA ALA A 339 -11.35 12.04 15.31
C ALA A 339 -9.86 11.82 15.69
N LEU A 340 -9.00 12.81 15.41
CA LEU A 340 -7.55 12.70 15.62
C LEU A 340 -7.18 12.27 17.05
N ALA A 341 -7.87 12.83 18.05
CA ALA A 341 -7.68 12.53 19.46
C ALA A 341 -8.03 11.07 19.84
N THR A 342 -8.87 10.39 19.07
CA THR A 342 -9.32 9.01 19.31
C THR A 342 -8.98 8.07 18.15
N SER A 343 -8.16 8.52 17.21
CA SER A 343 -7.82 7.79 16.00
C SER A 343 -7.17 6.44 16.33
N THR A 344 -7.61 5.38 15.66
CA THR A 344 -6.96 4.05 15.74
C THR A 344 -5.66 3.99 14.95
N LYS A 345 -5.26 5.08 14.29
CA LYS A 345 -4.06 5.20 13.45
C LYS A 345 -2.96 6.05 14.09
N LYS A 346 -3.04 6.35 15.39
CA LYS A 346 -1.95 6.98 16.14
C LYS A 346 -0.66 6.13 16.02
N GLY A 347 0.48 6.78 15.84
CA GLY A 347 1.77 6.09 15.62
C GLY A 347 1.92 5.46 14.22
N MET A 348 1.03 5.76 13.27
CA MET A 348 1.22 5.42 11.86
C MET A 348 2.46 6.11 11.31
N THR A 349 3.28 5.39 10.53
CA THR A 349 4.48 5.95 9.89
C THR A 349 4.17 6.41 8.47
N LEU A 350 4.95 7.35 7.95
CA LEU A 350 4.81 7.86 6.58
C LEU A 350 4.86 6.73 5.54
N THR A 351 5.81 5.81 5.64
CA THR A 351 5.93 4.65 4.74
C THR A 351 4.67 3.77 4.74
N ARG A 352 4.03 3.61 5.90
CA ARG A 352 2.86 2.74 6.06
C ARG A 352 1.57 3.45 5.62
N LEU A 353 1.51 4.77 5.82
CA LEU A 353 0.48 5.63 5.22
C LEU A 353 0.59 5.62 3.68
N ASP A 354 1.79 5.81 3.12
CA ASP A 354 2.05 5.77 1.69
C ASP A 354 1.74 4.41 1.07
N SER A 355 2.15 3.31 1.71
CA SER A 355 1.84 1.96 1.23
C SER A 355 0.33 1.70 1.20
N SER A 356 -0.42 2.23 2.17
CA SER A 356 -1.86 2.07 2.25
C SER A 356 -2.60 2.89 1.19
N ILE A 357 -2.11 4.11 0.92
CA ILE A 357 -2.61 4.98 -0.15
C ILE A 357 -2.30 4.37 -1.52
N ASN A 358 -1.04 4.00 -1.76
CA ASN A 358 -0.60 3.46 -3.06
C ASN A 358 -1.22 2.10 -3.39
N SER A 359 -1.49 1.28 -2.38
CA SER A 359 -2.17 -0.01 -2.56
C SER A 359 -3.71 0.11 -2.53
N GLY A 360 -4.24 1.33 -2.40
CA GLY A 360 -5.69 1.58 -2.39
C GLY A 360 -6.42 0.92 -1.23
N ILE A 361 -5.73 0.58 -0.13
CA ILE A 361 -6.29 -0.20 0.97
C ILE A 361 -7.46 0.56 1.57
N GLY A 362 -8.65 -0.07 1.60
CA GLY A 362 -9.84 0.54 2.19
C GLY A 362 -10.29 1.84 1.52
N GLY A 363 -9.95 2.07 0.24
CA GLY A 363 -10.30 3.30 -0.48
C GLY A 363 -9.32 4.46 -0.28
N MET A 364 -8.21 4.24 0.43
CA MET A 364 -7.18 5.26 0.67
C MET A 364 -6.45 5.73 -0.59
N GLY A 365 -6.61 5.05 -1.73
CA GLY A 365 -6.03 5.47 -3.01
C GLY A 365 -6.53 6.82 -3.52
N SER A 366 -7.67 7.29 -3.00
CA SER A 366 -8.17 8.65 -3.25
C SER A 366 -7.30 9.75 -2.63
N LEU A 367 -6.44 9.40 -1.66
CA LEU A 367 -5.54 10.31 -0.96
C LEU A 367 -4.14 10.34 -1.60
N SER A 368 -3.95 9.74 -2.78
CA SER A 368 -2.68 9.71 -3.51
C SER A 368 -2.19 11.10 -3.93
N SER A 369 -3.08 12.09 -3.93
CA SER A 369 -2.80 13.50 -4.22
C SER A 369 -2.22 14.28 -3.05
N LEU A 370 -2.27 13.75 -1.81
CA LEU A 370 -1.58 14.38 -0.68
C LEU A 370 -0.08 14.38 -0.94
N THR A 371 0.55 15.54 -0.79
CA THR A 371 2.00 15.70 -0.91
C THR A 371 2.71 14.96 0.23
N VAL A 372 4.00 14.65 0.03
CA VAL A 372 4.81 13.99 1.06
C VAL A 372 4.86 14.83 2.35
N THR A 373 4.88 16.16 2.23
CA THR A 373 4.85 17.10 3.37
C THR A 373 3.51 17.06 4.10
N GLU A 374 2.38 16.98 3.40
CA GLU A 374 1.05 16.86 4.02
C GLU A 374 0.84 15.50 4.68
N LYS A 375 1.28 14.42 4.03
CA LYS A 375 1.28 13.08 4.62
C LYS A 375 2.16 13.00 5.86
N GLN A 376 3.33 13.64 5.83
CA GLN A 376 4.22 13.74 6.98
C GLN A 376 3.57 14.57 8.10
N ALA A 377 2.93 15.70 7.79
CA ALA A 377 2.21 16.49 8.78
C ALA A 377 1.04 15.72 9.43
N ILE A 378 0.31 14.90 8.67
CA ILE A 378 -0.73 14.00 9.21
C ILE A 378 -0.12 12.96 10.16
N VAL A 379 1.02 12.36 9.77
CA VAL A 379 1.76 11.39 10.58
C VAL A 379 2.27 12.03 11.86
N ASP A 380 2.82 13.24 11.78
CA ASP A 380 3.32 14.00 12.92
C ASP A 380 2.18 14.40 13.86
N ALA A 381 1.01 14.78 13.31
CA ALA A 381 -0.20 15.06 14.09
C ALA A 381 -0.73 13.82 14.83
N LEU A 382 -0.67 12.64 14.17
CA LEU A 382 -1.02 11.36 14.77
C LEU A 382 -0.01 10.90 15.83
N ALA A 383 1.25 11.32 15.71
CA ALA A 383 2.30 11.10 16.70
C ALA A 383 2.16 12.06 17.90
N THR A 384 1.86 13.34 17.68
CA THR A 384 1.64 14.32 18.77
C THR A 384 0.33 14.07 19.52
N ALA A 385 -0.73 13.61 18.84
CA ALA A 385 -1.98 13.20 19.51
C ALA A 385 -1.82 11.94 20.39
N ALA A 386 -0.69 11.24 20.31
CA ALA A 386 -0.31 10.18 21.25
C ALA A 386 0.34 10.72 22.54
N SER A 387 0.71 12.01 22.55
CA SER A 387 1.44 12.69 23.63
C SER A 387 0.63 13.88 24.14
N THR A 388 -0.43 13.64 24.91
CA THR A 388 -1.08 14.70 25.70
C THR A 388 -0.77 14.48 27.18
N PRO A 389 -0.01 15.37 27.85
CA PRO A 389 0.19 15.31 29.29
C PRO A 389 -1.05 15.83 30.03
N THR A 390 -1.46 15.14 31.08
CA THR A 390 -2.36 15.68 32.12
C THR A 390 -1.56 16.71 32.95
N PRO A 391 -2.12 17.88 33.33
CA PRO A 391 -1.35 18.94 33.96
C PRO A 391 -1.09 18.66 35.45
N ALA A 392 0.14 18.92 35.91
CA ALA A 392 0.52 18.92 37.33
C ALA A 392 1.63 19.99 37.58
N PRO A 393 1.77 20.51 38.83
CA PRO A 393 2.09 21.91 39.13
C PRO A 393 3.59 22.29 39.10
N ALA A 394 3.84 23.60 39.11
CA ALA A 394 5.15 24.28 39.10
C ALA A 394 5.85 24.28 40.50
N PRO A 395 7.07 24.85 40.65
CA PRO A 395 8.35 24.48 40.03
C PRO A 395 9.50 24.36 41.06
N THR A 396 10.58 23.60 40.79
CA THR A 396 11.93 23.91 41.30
C THR A 396 13.05 23.45 40.34
N THR A 397 14.03 24.34 40.19
CA THR A 397 15.22 24.52 39.31
C THR A 397 16.39 23.51 39.54
N PRO A 398 17.52 23.53 38.78
CA PRO A 398 17.77 23.01 37.42
C PRO A 398 18.81 21.84 37.33
N GLU A 399 18.85 21.29 36.11
CA GLU A 399 19.54 20.16 35.47
C GLU A 399 21.10 20.13 35.42
N PRO A 400 21.71 18.94 35.20
CA PRO A 400 22.61 18.76 34.05
C PRO A 400 22.24 17.57 33.13
N THR A 401 22.64 17.71 31.87
CA THR A 401 22.24 17.09 30.60
C THR A 401 22.31 15.54 30.51
N PRO A 402 21.37 14.84 29.83
CA PRO A 402 21.46 13.39 29.62
C PRO A 402 22.10 12.95 28.28
N VAL A 403 22.88 11.87 28.38
CA VAL A 403 23.57 11.08 27.33
C VAL A 403 22.57 10.13 26.62
N PRO A 404 22.72 9.82 25.31
CA PRO A 404 21.75 9.00 24.56
C PRO A 404 21.69 7.53 25.02
N THR A 405 20.47 6.98 25.05
CA THR A 405 20.12 5.62 25.51
C THR A 405 20.23 4.57 24.36
N PRO A 406 20.75 3.33 24.60
CA PRO A 406 20.87 2.29 23.56
C PRO A 406 19.54 1.64 23.14
N ALA A 407 19.46 1.19 21.88
CA ALA A 407 18.32 0.48 21.30
C ALA A 407 18.10 -0.92 21.92
N THR A 408 16.85 -1.36 22.02
CA THR A 408 16.43 -2.65 22.59
C THR A 408 17.04 -3.87 21.86
N PRO A 409 17.53 -4.90 22.57
CA PRO A 409 18.14 -6.10 21.96
C PRO A 409 17.15 -6.96 21.16
N ILE A 410 17.59 -7.52 20.03
CA ILE A 410 16.81 -8.45 19.19
C ILE A 410 16.95 -9.88 19.74
N ASP A 411 15.84 -10.51 20.13
CA ASP A 411 15.83 -11.88 20.67
C ASP A 411 15.80 -12.92 19.54
N GLY A 412 16.97 -13.46 19.20
CA GLY A 412 17.15 -14.51 18.20
C GLY A 412 16.48 -15.84 18.54
N ALA A 413 16.31 -16.18 19.83
CA ALA A 413 15.72 -17.43 20.27
C ALA A 413 14.20 -17.42 20.05
N ALA A 414 13.55 -16.30 20.36
CA ALA A 414 12.14 -16.07 20.06
C ALA A 414 11.87 -16.10 18.54
N LEU A 415 12.76 -15.48 17.77
CA LEU A 415 12.67 -15.51 16.31
C LEU A 415 12.82 -16.92 15.73
N TYR A 416 13.75 -17.73 16.24
CA TYR A 416 13.89 -19.13 15.81
C TYR A 416 12.66 -19.97 16.19
N ALA A 417 12.13 -19.80 17.41
CA ALA A 417 10.95 -20.53 17.87
C ALA A 417 9.70 -20.23 17.03
N GLY A 418 9.47 -18.95 16.69
CA GLY A 418 8.30 -18.53 15.93
C GLY A 418 8.35 -18.87 14.44
N ASN A 419 9.56 -18.96 13.86
CA ASN A 419 9.72 -19.02 12.41
C ASN A 419 10.39 -20.30 11.88
N CYS A 420 11.15 -21.00 12.71
CA CYS A 420 12.01 -22.10 12.27
C CYS A 420 11.69 -23.44 12.94
N ALA A 421 11.28 -23.41 14.22
CA ALA A 421 11.17 -24.62 15.03
C ALA A 421 10.10 -25.61 14.55
N GLY A 422 9.04 -25.12 13.90
CA GLY A 422 7.94 -25.95 13.37
C GLY A 422 8.39 -26.96 12.30
N CYS A 423 9.48 -26.67 11.58
CA CYS A 423 10.00 -27.54 10.52
C CYS A 423 11.42 -28.06 10.78
N HIS A 424 12.22 -27.36 11.59
CA HIS A 424 13.63 -27.71 11.85
C HIS A 424 13.88 -28.27 13.26
N GLY A 425 12.82 -28.49 14.04
CA GLY A 425 12.88 -28.91 15.43
C GLY A 425 13.19 -27.74 16.37
N VAL A 426 12.97 -27.94 17.67
CA VAL A 426 13.26 -26.93 18.69
C VAL A 426 14.74 -26.56 18.70
N LEU A 427 15.08 -25.33 19.10
CA LEU A 427 16.45 -24.78 19.01
C LEU A 427 17.51 -25.72 19.62
N ALA A 428 17.19 -26.34 20.76
CA ALA A 428 18.07 -27.28 21.47
C ALA A 428 18.43 -28.54 20.66
N SER A 429 17.54 -29.01 19.79
CA SER A 429 17.70 -30.24 19.00
C SER A 429 17.75 -29.98 17.50
N SER A 430 17.86 -28.73 17.07
CA SER A 430 17.80 -28.35 15.66
C SER A 430 18.89 -29.03 14.83
N GLY A 431 18.49 -29.64 13.71
CA GLY A 431 19.44 -30.18 12.72
C GLY A 431 20.16 -29.11 11.89
N LYS A 432 19.92 -27.81 12.18
CA LYS A 432 20.50 -26.66 11.47
C LYS A 432 21.50 -25.86 12.31
N LYS A 433 21.98 -26.43 13.43
CA LYS A 433 23.09 -25.87 14.22
C LYS A 433 24.32 -25.64 13.33
N GLY A 434 25.03 -24.54 13.57
CA GLY A 434 26.22 -24.16 12.80
C GLY A 434 25.94 -23.65 11.38
N THR A 435 24.70 -23.27 11.05
CA THR A 435 24.42 -22.56 9.79
C THR A 435 24.98 -21.14 9.80
N THR A 436 25.22 -20.55 8.63
CA THR A 436 25.70 -19.15 8.49
C THR A 436 24.58 -18.23 7.99
N LEU A 437 24.71 -16.91 8.22
CA LEU A 437 23.76 -15.92 7.71
C LEU A 437 23.60 -16.00 6.19
N THR A 438 24.70 -16.11 5.45
CA THR A 438 24.67 -16.24 3.99
C THR A 438 23.93 -17.50 3.54
N ARG A 439 24.12 -18.63 4.23
CA ARG A 439 23.43 -19.89 3.91
C ARG A 439 21.95 -19.83 4.27
N LEU A 440 21.58 -19.17 5.37
CA LEU A 440 20.19 -18.93 5.75
C LEU A 440 19.49 -18.00 4.75
N GLN A 441 20.11 -16.87 4.41
CA GLN A 441 19.59 -15.94 3.41
C GLN A 441 19.45 -16.60 2.04
N SER A 442 20.46 -17.37 1.60
CA SER A 442 20.38 -18.10 0.33
C SER A 442 19.26 -19.14 0.32
N ALA A 443 19.00 -19.82 1.44
CA ALA A 443 17.90 -20.77 1.54
C ALA A 443 16.52 -20.07 1.48
N ILE A 444 16.39 -18.88 2.09
CA ILE A 444 15.18 -18.06 2.02
C ILE A 444 14.97 -17.51 0.60
N SER A 445 16.00 -16.90 0.00
CA SER A 445 15.94 -16.31 -1.34
C SER A 445 15.68 -17.34 -2.44
N ASN A 446 16.21 -18.56 -2.30
CA ASN A 446 15.95 -19.65 -3.24
C ASN A 446 14.73 -20.50 -2.84
N ASN A 447 13.97 -20.07 -1.83
CA ASN A 447 12.78 -20.76 -1.30
C ASN A 447 13.01 -22.26 -1.05
N ILE A 448 14.20 -22.62 -0.56
CA ILE A 448 14.58 -24.03 -0.35
C ILE A 448 13.66 -24.61 0.70
N ALA A 449 12.94 -25.68 0.34
CA ALA A 449 11.98 -26.35 1.22
C ALA A 449 10.91 -25.42 1.84
N GLY A 450 10.49 -24.36 1.12
CA GLY A 450 9.42 -23.45 1.56
C GLY A 450 9.88 -22.29 2.45
N MET A 451 11.19 -22.07 2.59
CA MET A 451 11.76 -21.02 3.45
C MET A 451 11.52 -19.57 2.95
N GLY A 452 10.99 -19.37 1.74
CA GLY A 452 10.76 -18.04 1.15
C GLY A 452 9.74 -17.19 1.90
N THR A 453 8.89 -17.80 2.72
CA THR A 453 7.93 -17.11 3.62
C THR A 453 8.61 -16.30 4.72
N LEU A 454 9.90 -16.54 4.98
CA LEU A 454 10.71 -15.84 5.96
C LEU A 454 11.41 -14.58 5.40
N SER A 455 11.16 -14.26 4.12
CA SER A 455 11.65 -13.04 3.46
C SER A 455 11.32 -11.70 4.15
N PRO A 456 10.27 -11.57 5.00
CA PRO A 456 10.03 -10.36 5.77
C PRO A 456 10.98 -10.13 6.96
N LEU A 457 11.75 -11.13 7.38
CA LEU A 457 12.70 -10.97 8.49
C LEU A 457 13.90 -10.11 8.04
N SER A 458 14.25 -9.10 8.85
CA SER A 458 15.39 -8.22 8.54
C SER A 458 16.72 -8.97 8.70
N THR A 459 17.77 -8.45 8.08
CA THR A 459 19.14 -9.01 8.21
C THR A 459 19.57 -9.11 9.68
N ALA A 460 19.21 -8.15 10.53
CA ALA A 460 19.52 -8.16 11.94
C ALA A 460 18.76 -9.27 12.71
N GLN A 461 17.51 -9.54 12.32
CA GLN A 461 16.72 -10.64 12.88
C GLN A 461 17.25 -12.01 12.40
N LEU A 462 17.62 -12.14 11.13
CA LEU A 462 18.24 -13.35 10.59
C LEU A 462 19.61 -13.62 11.22
N GLN A 463 20.40 -12.58 11.48
CA GLN A 463 21.67 -12.70 12.18
C GLN A 463 21.46 -13.15 13.63
N ALA A 464 20.50 -12.58 14.35
CA ALA A 464 20.17 -13.00 15.71
C ALA A 464 19.75 -14.49 15.76
N ILE A 465 19.03 -14.99 14.75
CA ILE A 465 18.69 -16.42 14.62
C ILE A 465 19.95 -17.30 14.43
N VAL A 466 20.89 -16.85 13.59
CA VAL A 466 22.14 -17.55 13.33
C VAL A 466 23.00 -17.62 14.59
N ASP A 467 23.06 -16.53 15.34
CA ASP A 467 23.86 -16.43 16.57
C ASP A 467 23.37 -17.42 17.63
N VAL A 468 22.03 -17.55 17.81
CA VAL A 468 21.48 -18.52 18.77
C VAL A 468 21.62 -19.97 18.29
N LEU A 469 21.68 -20.23 16.98
CA LEU A 469 21.97 -21.57 16.43
C LEU A 469 23.44 -21.98 16.55
N ALA A 470 24.35 -21.02 16.62
CA ALA A 470 25.77 -21.23 16.86
C ALA A 470 26.07 -21.53 18.34
N ALA A 471 25.29 -20.96 19.27
CA ALA A 471 25.52 -21.07 20.72
C ALA A 471 25.20 -22.46 21.34
N VAL A 472 24.56 -23.40 20.63
CA VAL A 472 24.05 -24.68 21.19
C VAL A 472 24.85 -25.94 20.79
N ALA A 473 26.16 -25.83 20.57
CA ALA A 473 27.05 -26.99 20.36
C ALA A 473 27.63 -27.50 21.71
N PRO A 474 27.82 -28.83 21.90
CA PRO A 474 28.15 -29.41 23.21
C PRO A 474 29.60 -29.15 23.64
N THR A 475 29.77 -29.08 24.95
CA THR A 475 30.97 -28.83 25.75
C THR A 475 32.14 -29.79 25.47
N PRO A 476 33.40 -29.29 25.51
CA PRO A 476 34.52 -30.08 26.04
C PRO A 476 35.06 -29.53 27.39
N THR A 477 35.49 -30.51 28.20
CA THR A 477 36.12 -30.57 29.55
C THR A 477 37.33 -29.62 29.76
N PRO A 478 37.70 -29.24 31.02
CA PRO A 478 38.34 -27.96 31.35
C PRO A 478 39.88 -27.97 31.30
N THR A 479 40.48 -26.78 31.12
CA THR A 479 41.92 -26.48 31.32
C THR A 479 42.07 -24.99 31.72
N PRO A 480 43.02 -24.62 32.60
CA PRO A 480 42.76 -23.67 33.69
C PRO A 480 43.01 -22.17 33.41
N THR A 481 42.23 -21.40 34.17
CA THR A 481 42.31 -20.00 34.64
C THR A 481 43.49 -19.12 34.27
N PRO A 482 43.20 -17.94 33.68
CA PRO A 482 43.84 -16.68 34.05
C PRO A 482 42.87 -15.72 34.77
N ALA A 483 43.44 -14.83 35.57
CA ALA A 483 42.85 -14.06 36.67
C ALA A 483 41.67 -13.10 36.31
N PRO A 484 40.83 -12.73 37.30
CA PRO A 484 39.54 -12.05 37.08
C PRO A 484 39.70 -10.56 36.71
N GLY A 485 39.03 -10.13 35.64
CA GLY A 485 38.55 -8.75 35.47
C GLY A 485 37.12 -8.61 36.02
N PRO A 486 36.71 -7.45 36.54
CA PRO A 486 35.45 -7.30 37.27
C PRO A 486 34.22 -7.56 36.37
N THR A 487 33.34 -8.45 36.85
CA THR A 487 32.08 -8.86 36.23
C THR A 487 30.98 -7.79 36.38
N PRO A 488 30.32 -7.36 35.28
CA PRO A 488 29.10 -6.55 35.37
C PRO A 488 27.91 -7.36 35.90
N ALA A 489 27.12 -6.75 36.79
CA ALA A 489 25.98 -7.37 37.46
C ALA A 489 24.86 -7.79 36.47
N PRO A 490 24.11 -8.89 36.73
CA PRO A 490 23.03 -9.35 35.86
C PRO A 490 21.89 -8.33 35.77
N ALA A 491 21.38 -8.12 34.55
CA ALA A 491 20.22 -7.27 34.31
C ALA A 491 18.92 -7.91 34.88
N PRO A 492 17.97 -7.12 35.42
CA PRO A 492 16.76 -7.63 36.06
C PRO A 492 15.84 -8.35 35.08
N ALA A 493 15.14 -9.39 35.55
CA ALA A 493 14.09 -10.07 34.79
C ALA A 493 12.97 -9.10 34.37
N PRO A 494 12.38 -9.25 33.17
CA PRO A 494 11.26 -8.42 32.73
C PRO A 494 10.09 -8.48 33.71
N ALA A 495 9.46 -7.34 33.98
CA ALA A 495 8.33 -7.25 34.89
C ALA A 495 7.17 -8.17 34.43
N PRO A 496 6.47 -8.85 35.36
CA PRO A 496 5.34 -9.71 35.03
C PRO A 496 4.24 -8.94 34.30
N VAL A 497 3.74 -9.50 33.20
CA VAL A 497 2.57 -8.96 32.49
C VAL A 497 1.31 -9.33 33.29
N ASP A 498 0.56 -8.35 33.77
CA ASP A 498 -0.67 -8.59 34.54
C ASP A 498 -1.83 -9.00 33.61
N GLY A 499 -1.91 -10.32 33.39
CA GLY A 499 -2.94 -10.96 32.56
C GLY A 499 -4.37 -10.77 33.05
N ALA A 500 -4.59 -10.59 34.35
CA ALA A 500 -5.92 -10.42 34.92
C ALA A 500 -6.49 -9.04 34.55
N THR A 501 -5.66 -8.00 34.65
CA THR A 501 -6.01 -6.64 34.22
C THR A 501 -6.26 -6.57 32.72
N LEU A 502 -5.43 -7.26 31.93
CA LEU A 502 -5.61 -7.35 30.47
C LEU A 502 -6.92 -8.05 30.10
N TYR A 503 -7.28 -9.15 30.77
CA TYR A 503 -8.55 -9.83 30.53
C TYR A 503 -9.74 -8.94 30.91
N ALA A 504 -9.67 -8.23 32.03
CA ALA A 504 -10.73 -7.32 32.47
C ALA A 504 -10.99 -6.19 31.45
N GLY A 505 -9.93 -5.57 30.93
CA GLY A 505 -10.04 -4.47 29.99
C GLY A 505 -10.46 -4.87 28.57
N ASN A 506 -10.15 -6.10 28.14
CA ASN A 506 -10.27 -6.49 26.73
C ASN A 506 -11.27 -7.62 26.47
N CYS A 507 -11.55 -8.46 27.46
CA CYS A 507 -12.30 -9.70 27.27
C CYS A 507 -13.58 -9.75 28.10
N ALA A 508 -13.58 -9.17 29.30
CA ALA A 508 -14.66 -9.33 30.27
C ALA A 508 -16.01 -8.75 29.81
N ALA A 509 -15.99 -7.69 28.99
CA ALA A 509 -17.21 -7.06 28.46
C ALA A 509 -18.08 -8.04 27.63
N CYS A 510 -17.46 -9.03 26.98
CA CYS A 510 -18.15 -10.01 26.14
C CYS A 510 -18.12 -11.44 26.70
N HIS A 511 -17.11 -11.78 27.51
CA HIS A 511 -16.90 -13.13 28.04
C HIS A 511 -17.20 -13.27 29.54
N GLY A 512 -17.66 -12.18 30.17
CA GLY A 512 -17.91 -12.11 31.60
C GLY A 512 -16.64 -11.89 32.41
N ALA A 513 -16.80 -11.52 33.68
CA ALA A 513 -15.70 -11.31 34.62
C ALA A 513 -14.77 -12.53 34.69
N LEU A 514 -13.47 -12.30 34.90
CA LEU A 514 -12.45 -13.36 34.84
C LEU A 514 -12.83 -14.57 35.70
N ALA A 515 -13.23 -14.35 36.95
CA ALA A 515 -13.63 -15.41 37.88
C ALA A 515 -14.82 -16.29 37.41
N SER A 516 -15.64 -15.80 36.49
CA SER A 516 -16.84 -16.48 35.97
C SER A 516 -16.79 -16.66 34.46
N SER A 517 -15.62 -16.50 33.84
CA SER A 517 -15.50 -16.46 32.38
C SER A 517 -15.96 -17.76 31.74
N GLY A 518 -16.82 -17.66 30.73
CA GLY A 518 -17.18 -18.80 29.86
C GLY A 518 -16.02 -19.29 28.97
N LYS A 519 -14.83 -18.67 29.09
CA LYS A 519 -13.58 -19.01 28.39
C LYS A 519 -12.48 -19.47 29.35
N ALA A 520 -12.83 -19.88 30.56
CA ALA A 520 -11.93 -20.55 31.50
C ALA A 520 -11.11 -21.66 30.80
N GLY A 521 -9.80 -21.70 31.08
CA GLY A 521 -8.86 -22.66 30.50
C GLY A 521 -8.52 -22.45 29.02
N ALA A 522 -8.87 -21.32 28.40
CA ALA A 522 -8.47 -21.03 27.03
C ALA A 522 -6.95 -20.78 26.93
N THR A 523 -6.26 -21.53 26.06
CA THR A 523 -4.82 -21.37 25.82
C THR A 523 -4.51 -20.15 24.95
N ALA A 524 -3.29 -19.62 25.04
CA ALA A 524 -2.85 -18.47 24.25
C ALA A 524 -3.03 -18.70 22.74
N VAL A 525 -2.74 -19.92 22.26
CA VAL A 525 -2.96 -20.32 20.86
C VAL A 525 -4.44 -20.23 20.48
N ARG A 526 -5.34 -20.69 21.34
CA ARG A 526 -6.79 -20.66 21.09
C ARG A 526 -7.33 -19.23 21.10
N ILE A 527 -6.83 -18.39 22.01
CA ILE A 527 -7.18 -16.96 22.08
C ILE A 527 -6.69 -16.25 20.83
N GLN A 528 -5.43 -16.45 20.44
CA GLN A 528 -4.86 -15.85 19.23
C GLN A 528 -5.59 -16.31 17.96
N ALA A 529 -5.96 -17.59 17.86
CA ALA A 529 -6.74 -18.10 16.74
C ALA A 529 -8.15 -17.47 16.69
N GLY A 530 -8.79 -17.23 17.84
CA GLY A 530 -10.05 -16.51 17.92
C GLY A 530 -9.95 -15.08 17.40
N ILE A 531 -8.88 -14.38 17.79
CA ILE A 531 -8.59 -13.01 17.34
C ILE A 531 -8.30 -13.00 15.82
N ASN A 532 -7.41 -13.86 15.34
CA ASN A 532 -7.02 -13.89 13.92
C ASN A 532 -8.19 -14.24 12.98
N ASN A 533 -9.08 -15.13 13.42
CA ASN A 533 -10.27 -15.50 12.66
C ASN A 533 -11.46 -14.55 12.90
N ASN A 534 -11.25 -13.48 13.67
CA ASN A 534 -12.29 -12.55 14.09
C ASN A 534 -13.53 -13.26 14.68
N ALA A 535 -13.30 -14.37 15.40
CA ALA A 535 -14.37 -15.23 15.90
C ALA A 535 -15.21 -14.45 16.92
N GLY A 536 -16.50 -14.29 16.64
CA GLY A 536 -17.40 -13.50 17.49
C GLY A 536 -17.02 -12.01 17.62
N GLY A 537 -16.28 -11.45 16.64
CA GLY A 537 -15.84 -10.05 16.65
C GLY A 537 -14.52 -9.79 17.39
N MET A 538 -13.80 -10.83 17.80
CA MET A 538 -12.54 -10.70 18.55
C MET A 538 -11.36 -10.11 17.76
N GLY A 539 -11.50 -9.89 16.45
CA GLY A 539 -10.43 -9.39 15.59
C GLY A 539 -10.01 -7.95 15.88
N THR A 540 -10.83 -7.19 16.62
CA THR A 540 -10.46 -5.87 17.15
C THR A 540 -9.36 -5.94 18.21
N LEU A 541 -9.15 -7.12 18.82
CA LEU A 541 -8.12 -7.37 19.83
C LEU A 541 -6.78 -7.83 19.21
N SER A 542 -6.63 -7.74 17.88
CA SER A 542 -5.39 -8.12 17.15
C SER A 542 -4.16 -7.26 17.51
N SER A 543 -4.37 -6.20 18.31
CA SER A 543 -3.30 -5.35 18.85
C SER A 543 -2.67 -5.90 20.14
N LEU A 544 -3.28 -6.92 20.78
CA LEU A 544 -2.66 -7.58 21.93
C LEU A 544 -1.39 -8.31 21.48
N SER A 545 -0.27 -8.07 22.18
CA SER A 545 0.98 -8.79 21.90
C SER A 545 0.87 -10.26 22.30
N SER A 546 1.75 -11.10 21.77
CA SER A 546 1.82 -12.51 22.16
C SER A 546 2.06 -12.70 23.66
N SER A 547 2.85 -11.81 24.31
CA SER A 547 3.06 -11.83 25.76
C SER A 547 1.83 -11.40 26.56
N GLN A 548 1.03 -10.45 26.04
CA GLN A 548 -0.24 -10.05 26.65
C GLN A 548 -1.30 -11.15 26.49
N VAL A 549 -1.38 -11.77 25.31
CA VAL A 549 -2.25 -12.92 25.05
C VAL A 549 -1.84 -14.12 25.91
N GLN A 550 -0.54 -14.35 26.09
CA GLN A 550 -0.03 -15.37 27.01
C GLN A 550 -0.38 -15.05 28.46
N GLY A 551 -0.19 -13.81 28.92
CA GLY A 551 -0.60 -13.40 30.26
C GLY A 551 -2.10 -13.59 30.51
N ILE A 552 -2.96 -13.26 29.53
CA ILE A 552 -4.41 -13.51 29.61
C ILE A 552 -4.71 -15.02 29.67
N ALA A 553 -4.02 -15.84 28.88
CA ALA A 553 -4.18 -17.29 28.89
C ALA A 553 -3.78 -17.89 30.24
N ASP A 554 -2.67 -17.42 30.82
CA ASP A 554 -2.20 -17.85 32.13
C ASP A 554 -3.22 -17.45 33.21
N ALA A 555 -3.77 -16.23 33.15
CA ALA A 555 -4.84 -15.80 34.05
C ALA A 555 -6.11 -16.67 33.91
N LEU A 556 -6.50 -17.04 32.68
CA LEU A 556 -7.62 -17.94 32.41
C LEU A 556 -7.36 -19.40 32.79
N ALA A 557 -6.09 -19.81 32.88
CA ALA A 557 -5.71 -21.16 33.33
C ALA A 557 -5.83 -21.31 34.86
N THR A 558 -5.81 -20.21 35.62
CA THR A 558 -5.92 -20.23 37.09
C THR A 558 -7.35 -20.41 37.61
N ILE A 559 -8.37 -20.28 36.75
CA ILE A 559 -9.78 -20.43 37.14
C ILE A 559 -10.31 -21.84 36.82
N THR A 560 -10.90 -22.50 37.82
CA THR A 560 -11.53 -23.81 37.67
C THR A 560 -12.86 -23.67 36.93
N PRO A 561 -13.10 -24.38 35.79
CA PRO A 561 -14.26 -24.15 34.95
C PRO A 561 -15.59 -24.54 35.64
N ALA A 562 -16.59 -23.66 35.56
CA ALA A 562 -17.98 -23.95 35.90
C ALA A 562 -18.61 -24.88 34.82
N PRO A 563 -19.54 -25.78 35.18
CA PRO A 563 -20.04 -26.81 34.26
C PRO A 563 -20.83 -26.21 33.08
N THR A 564 -20.47 -26.62 31.86
CA THR A 564 -21.00 -26.10 30.58
C THR A 564 -22.45 -26.50 30.31
N PRO A 565 -23.36 -25.59 29.89
CA PRO A 565 -24.67 -25.94 29.33
C PRO A 565 -24.56 -26.44 27.88
N ALA A 566 -25.28 -27.51 27.55
CA ALA A 566 -25.23 -28.17 26.23
C ALA A 566 -25.94 -27.38 25.10
N PRO A 567 -25.55 -27.57 23.81
CA PRO A 567 -26.18 -26.90 22.66
C PRO A 567 -27.66 -27.32 22.47
N ALA A 568 -28.53 -26.36 22.14
CA ALA A 568 -29.96 -26.61 21.91
C ALA A 568 -30.22 -27.34 20.56
N PRO A 569 -30.95 -28.47 20.55
CA PRO A 569 -31.24 -29.24 19.34
C PRO A 569 -32.38 -28.64 18.49
N VAL A 570 -32.33 -28.84 17.17
CA VAL A 570 -33.41 -28.50 16.22
C VAL A 570 -34.39 -29.67 16.07
N CYS A 571 -35.68 -29.40 15.87
CA CYS A 571 -36.77 -30.39 15.97
C CYS A 571 -36.60 -31.63 15.06
N GLY A 572 -36.01 -31.46 13.87
CA GLY A 572 -35.78 -32.54 12.91
C GLY A 572 -34.77 -33.59 13.36
N SER A 573 -33.93 -33.26 14.34
CA SER A 573 -32.91 -34.15 14.89
C SER A 573 -33.49 -35.31 15.70
N CYS A 574 -34.75 -35.22 16.14
CA CYS A 574 -35.36 -36.25 17.01
C CYS A 574 -36.73 -36.79 16.52
N HIS A 575 -37.45 -36.10 15.63
CA HIS A 575 -38.85 -36.45 15.32
C HIS A 575 -39.15 -36.98 13.92
N ALA A 576 -38.13 -37.16 13.06
CA ALA A 576 -38.28 -37.43 11.63
C ALA A 576 -39.10 -36.33 10.93
N LEU A 577 -38.71 -36.00 9.69
CA LEU A 577 -39.45 -35.01 8.92
C LEU A 577 -40.78 -35.63 8.44
N PRO A 578 -41.91 -34.91 8.56
CA PRO A 578 -43.20 -35.49 8.19
C PRO A 578 -43.26 -35.83 6.69
N PRO A 579 -43.90 -36.95 6.29
CA PRO A 579 -43.85 -37.44 4.91
C PRO A 579 -44.59 -36.52 3.94
N ALA A 580 -44.09 -36.37 2.72
CA ALA A 580 -44.63 -35.46 1.71
C ALA A 580 -45.93 -35.97 1.03
N ASN A 581 -46.88 -36.53 1.78
CA ASN A 581 -48.23 -36.70 1.28
C ASN A 581 -48.96 -35.35 1.37
N GLY A 582 -49.63 -34.93 0.29
CA GLY A 582 -50.12 -33.56 0.04
C GLY A 582 -51.14 -32.99 1.03
N LYS A 583 -51.34 -33.60 2.20
CA LYS A 583 -52.19 -33.13 3.29
C LYS A 583 -51.36 -32.59 4.48
N HIS A 584 -50.03 -32.71 4.48
CA HIS A 584 -49.13 -32.07 5.45
C HIS A 584 -49.14 -30.53 5.41
N SER A 585 -49.66 -29.96 4.34
CA SER A 585 -49.96 -28.53 4.22
C SER A 585 -50.97 -28.06 5.28
N LYS A 586 -51.93 -28.92 5.71
CA LYS A 586 -52.83 -28.60 6.83
C LYS A 586 -52.13 -28.57 8.19
N HIS A 587 -51.05 -29.34 8.36
CA HIS A 587 -50.24 -29.30 9.59
C HIS A 587 -49.27 -28.12 9.58
N ARG A 588 -48.73 -27.73 8.42
CA ARG A 588 -47.91 -26.50 8.28
C ARG A 588 -48.71 -25.21 8.50
N SER A 589 -50.02 -25.22 8.28
CA SER A 589 -50.88 -24.04 8.47
C SER A 589 -51.49 -23.92 9.87
N ARG A 590 -51.28 -24.91 10.75
CA ARG A 590 -51.75 -24.86 12.15
C ARG A 590 -50.59 -24.45 13.07
N SER A 591 -50.87 -23.53 14.00
CA SER A 591 -49.86 -23.12 14.98
C SER A 591 -49.45 -24.29 15.85
N CYS A 592 -48.15 -24.48 16.05
CA CYS A 592 -47.58 -25.55 16.87
C CYS A 592 -48.10 -25.49 18.33
N SER A 593 -48.40 -24.29 18.82
CA SER A 593 -48.99 -24.07 20.14
C SER A 593 -50.36 -24.71 20.32
N THR A 594 -51.09 -24.99 19.23
CA THR A 594 -52.40 -25.67 19.27
C THR A 594 -52.29 -27.08 19.85
N CYS A 595 -51.17 -27.75 19.62
CA CYS A 595 -50.95 -29.13 20.05
C CYS A 595 -49.98 -29.25 21.23
N HIS A 596 -49.04 -28.32 21.35
CA HIS A 596 -47.96 -28.36 22.35
C HIS A 596 -48.10 -27.33 23.49
N GLY A 597 -49.06 -26.41 23.38
CA GLY A 597 -49.25 -25.33 24.35
C GLY A 597 -48.36 -24.10 24.09
N THR A 598 -48.37 -23.15 25.03
CA THR A 598 -47.63 -21.89 24.93
C THR A 598 -46.11 -22.12 24.94
N GLY A 599 -45.37 -21.37 24.11
CA GLY A 599 -43.92 -21.50 23.97
C GLY A 599 -43.46 -22.39 22.81
N TYR A 600 -44.39 -22.90 22.01
CA TYR A 600 -44.09 -23.70 20.83
C TYR A 600 -44.50 -22.99 19.54
N SER A 601 -43.55 -22.89 18.60
CA SER A 601 -43.74 -22.32 17.26
C SER A 601 -43.06 -23.21 16.21
N ALA A 602 -43.14 -22.82 14.93
CA ALA A 602 -42.43 -23.54 13.86
C ALA A 602 -40.90 -23.53 14.02
N THR A 603 -40.36 -22.61 14.83
CA THR A 603 -38.91 -22.42 15.03
C THR A 603 -38.51 -22.38 16.51
N THR A 604 -39.44 -22.58 17.44
CA THR A 604 -39.21 -22.46 18.88
C THR A 604 -39.82 -23.64 19.63
N VAL A 605 -39.05 -24.24 20.52
CA VAL A 605 -39.50 -25.27 21.47
C VAL A 605 -39.31 -24.76 22.90
N ASN A 606 -40.20 -25.16 23.80
CA ASN A 606 -39.97 -24.91 25.23
C ASN A 606 -38.90 -25.90 25.74
N SER A 607 -37.66 -25.41 25.87
CA SER A 607 -36.50 -26.20 26.27
C SER A 607 -36.60 -26.75 27.70
N ALA A 608 -37.41 -26.15 28.58
CA ALA A 608 -37.59 -26.63 29.95
C ALA A 608 -38.31 -27.99 30.02
N ILE A 609 -39.06 -28.36 28.99
CA ILE A 609 -39.89 -29.59 28.95
C ILE A 609 -39.64 -30.49 27.73
N HIS A 610 -38.80 -30.09 26.76
CA HIS A 610 -38.48 -30.90 25.56
C HIS A 610 -37.00 -31.33 25.44
N SER A 611 -36.09 -30.84 26.28
CA SER A 611 -34.65 -31.08 26.11
C SER A 611 -34.16 -32.45 26.62
N ASN A 612 -35.04 -33.37 27.02
CA ASN A 612 -34.66 -34.70 27.52
C ASN A 612 -34.71 -35.80 26.44
N GLY A 613 -34.95 -35.45 25.16
CA GLY A 613 -35.01 -36.41 24.06
C GLY A 613 -36.26 -37.29 24.05
N VAL A 614 -37.23 -37.06 24.95
CA VAL A 614 -38.49 -37.80 25.00
C VAL A 614 -39.54 -37.06 24.17
N LYS A 615 -40.29 -37.82 23.37
CA LYS A 615 -41.44 -37.30 22.60
C LYS A 615 -42.59 -36.96 23.56
N ASN A 616 -42.55 -35.78 24.16
CA ASN A 616 -43.58 -35.30 25.08
C ASN A 616 -44.75 -34.69 24.28
N VAL A 617 -45.45 -35.54 23.53
CA VAL A 617 -46.82 -35.21 23.11
C VAL A 617 -47.70 -35.59 24.28
N VAL A 618 -48.54 -34.66 24.76
CA VAL A 618 -49.52 -34.92 25.83
C VAL A 618 -50.64 -35.90 25.44
N SER A 619 -50.49 -36.63 24.33
CA SER A 619 -51.33 -37.80 24.05
C SER A 619 -50.69 -38.69 22.99
N THR A 620 -50.75 -40.00 23.20
CA THR A 620 -50.67 -40.99 22.12
C THR A 620 -51.66 -40.55 21.04
N ILE A 621 -51.17 -40.21 19.84
CA ILE A 621 -52.02 -39.86 18.71
C ILE A 621 -52.79 -41.14 18.40
N GLY A 622 -54.02 -41.24 18.91
CA GLY A 622 -54.88 -42.43 18.84
C GLY A 622 -55.38 -42.70 17.42
N TRP A 623 -54.45 -42.73 16.47
CA TRP A 623 -54.68 -43.05 15.08
C TRP A 623 -54.86 -44.56 14.97
N ASN A 624 -56.06 -44.96 14.55
CA ASN A 624 -56.34 -46.33 14.15
C ASN A 624 -56.19 -46.40 12.61
N PRO A 625 -55.10 -46.99 12.08
CA PRO A 625 -54.88 -47.06 10.65
C PRO A 625 -55.92 -47.92 9.91
N SER A 626 -56.53 -48.89 10.61
CA SER A 626 -57.54 -49.78 10.05
C SER A 626 -58.91 -49.10 9.91
N ALA A 627 -59.28 -48.26 10.89
CA ALA A 627 -60.54 -47.50 10.87
C ALA A 627 -60.40 -46.10 10.26
N ARG A 628 -59.15 -45.65 10.00
CA ARG A 628 -58.79 -44.29 9.59
C ARG A 628 -59.39 -43.20 10.50
N THR A 629 -59.40 -43.45 11.81
CA THR A 629 -59.92 -42.50 12.80
C THR A 629 -58.81 -42.05 13.74
N CYS A 630 -58.81 -40.77 14.10
CA CYS A 630 -58.00 -40.25 15.21
C CYS A 630 -58.87 -40.07 16.46
N ALA A 631 -58.41 -40.56 17.60
CA ALA A 631 -59.01 -40.29 18.91
C ALA A 631 -58.02 -39.48 19.76
N ASN A 632 -57.84 -38.19 19.46
CA ASN A 632 -57.06 -37.31 20.32
C ASN A 632 -57.51 -35.84 20.30
N SER A 633 -57.03 -35.10 21.30
CA SER A 633 -57.43 -33.73 21.63
C SER A 633 -57.09 -32.70 20.54
N CYS A 634 -56.12 -33.00 19.67
CA CYS A 634 -55.62 -32.05 18.66
C CYS A 634 -56.47 -32.00 17.38
N HIS A 635 -57.22 -33.07 17.09
CA HIS A 635 -58.03 -33.18 15.88
C HIS A 635 -59.48 -33.62 16.15
N GLY A 636 -59.88 -33.81 17.41
CA GLY A 636 -61.20 -34.32 17.76
C GLY A 636 -61.39 -35.76 17.29
N ARG A 637 -62.66 -36.22 17.23
CA ARG A 637 -63.03 -37.52 16.65
C ARG A 637 -63.36 -37.34 15.16
N GLU A 638 -62.35 -37.05 14.35
CA GLU A 638 -62.51 -37.05 12.89
C GLU A 638 -62.23 -38.45 12.31
N SER A 639 -63.05 -38.86 11.33
CA SER A 639 -62.87 -40.05 10.49
C SER A 639 -62.48 -39.62 9.08
N TRP A 640 -61.46 -40.26 8.49
CA TRP A 640 -60.93 -39.89 7.16
C TRP A 640 -60.93 -41.01 6.13
#